data_AF-A0A7J0D390-F1
#
_entry.id   AF-A0A7J0D390-F1
#
_cell.length_a   1.000
_cell.length_b   1.000
_cell.length_c   1.000
_cell.angle_alpha   90.00
_cell.angle_beta   90.00
_cell.angle_gamma   90.00
#
_symmetry.space_group_name_H-M   'P 1'
#
loop_
_entity.id
_entity.type
_entity.pdbx_description
1 polymer ?
#
loop_
_entity_poly.entity_id
_entity_poly.type
_entity_poly.pdbx_seq_one_letter_code
_entity_poly.pdbx_strand_id
1 'polypeptide(L)'
;MVTTTSRRTRGARRAFAGALLAGLTLFTSAGAAVADDPSASASPGDEGSGPTEAGTTFRTATALQQGQAGTAQASAGDYLYWVFPADTGQRPTVKATVKLPEGEAKRSASTWQIDVYDGLRRRQACQYGHQTRKAAPDASAVELSCVLRTVRSWSEPWANDPLPGSYYVRLTVVNLPADDLGLPFEAEVRADSVDQGGAHHVDGALAEPLVPGISVTGASGTSQARAAGEPEDGWASGWWTTRWLWTVGGGVLAALAAVFGYSLTRGRGRPAHVPHGV
;
A
#
# COMPACT_ATOMS: atom_id res chain seq x y z
N MET A 1 -48.56 -7.00 67.14
CA MET A 1 -47.48 -6.00 67.07
C MET A 1 -46.26 -6.69 66.47
N VAL A 2 -46.29 -6.88 65.15
CA VAL A 2 -45.50 -6.15 64.11
C VAL A 2 -44.01 -6.47 64.19
N THR A 3 -43.57 -7.59 63.61
CA THR A 3 -43.03 -7.80 62.24
C THR A 3 -41.53 -7.57 62.14
N THR A 4 -40.76 -8.66 62.15
CA THR A 4 -39.35 -8.72 61.76
C THR A 4 -39.27 -8.82 60.23
N THR A 5 -38.79 -7.78 59.56
CA THR A 5 -38.73 -7.72 58.09
C THR A 5 -37.46 -8.39 57.56
N SER A 6 -37.64 -9.50 56.85
CA SER A 6 -36.67 -10.16 55.99
C SER A 6 -36.15 -9.20 54.91
N ARG A 7 -34.85 -8.86 54.97
CA ARG A 7 -34.09 -8.21 53.89
C ARG A 7 -33.34 -9.29 53.12
N ARG A 8 -33.85 -9.71 51.97
CA ARG A 8 -33.05 -10.28 50.86
C ARG A 8 -33.90 -10.29 49.58
N THR A 9 -33.21 -10.26 48.44
CA THR A 9 -33.72 -10.36 47.06
C THR A 9 -34.34 -9.12 46.40
N ARG A 10 -33.59 -7.99 46.36
CA ARG A 10 -33.77 -6.96 45.31
C ARG A 10 -32.45 -6.51 44.64
N GLY A 11 -31.43 -7.38 44.62
CA GLY A 11 -30.10 -7.06 44.07
C GLY A 11 -29.83 -7.58 42.65
N ALA A 12 -30.48 -8.66 42.21
CA ALA A 12 -30.03 -9.40 41.03
C ALA A 12 -30.59 -8.91 39.67
N ARG A 13 -31.52 -7.95 39.65
CA ARG A 13 -32.13 -7.44 38.40
C ARG A 13 -31.50 -6.15 37.85
N ARG A 14 -30.52 -5.56 38.54
CA ARG A 14 -29.83 -4.33 38.10
C ARG A 14 -28.40 -4.56 37.59
N ALA A 15 -27.94 -5.80 37.49
CA ALA A 15 -26.59 -6.13 37.01
C ALA A 15 -26.51 -6.37 35.48
N PHE A 16 -27.64 -6.38 34.75
CA PHE A 16 -27.68 -6.69 33.31
C PHE A 16 -27.97 -5.50 32.39
N ALA A 17 -28.00 -4.27 32.92
CA ALA A 17 -28.10 -3.05 32.12
C ALA A 17 -26.78 -2.23 32.05
N GLY A 18 -25.73 -2.67 32.75
CA GLY A 18 -24.46 -1.95 32.84
C GLY A 18 -23.37 -2.35 31.85
N ALA A 19 -23.54 -3.48 31.13
CA ALA A 19 -22.49 -4.01 30.24
C ALA A 19 -22.63 -3.61 28.76
N LEU A 20 -23.64 -2.81 28.40
CA LEU A 20 -23.88 -2.35 27.02
C LEU A 20 -23.51 -0.87 26.78
N LEU A 21 -22.95 -0.17 27.78
CA LEU A 21 -22.59 1.25 27.68
C LEU A 21 -21.08 1.54 27.80
N ALA A 22 -20.23 0.52 27.91
CA ALA A 22 -18.78 0.68 28.05
C ALA A 22 -18.00 0.50 26.73
N GLY A 23 -18.66 0.59 25.58
CA GLY A 23 -18.05 0.44 24.24
C GLY A 23 -17.93 1.73 23.42
N LEU A 24 -18.42 2.88 23.92
CA LEU A 24 -18.52 4.12 23.14
C LEU A 24 -17.59 5.28 23.61
N THR A 25 -16.67 5.05 24.54
CA THR A 25 -15.85 6.15 25.11
C THR A 25 -14.39 6.18 24.64
N LEU A 26 -14.02 5.49 23.57
CA LEU A 26 -12.66 5.56 22.99
C LEU A 26 -12.53 6.54 21.81
N PHE A 27 -13.52 7.38 21.56
CA PHE A 27 -13.39 8.55 20.67
C PHE A 27 -13.26 9.83 21.47
N THR A 28 -12.22 9.91 22.30
CA THR A 28 -11.71 11.19 22.82
C THR A 28 -10.86 11.83 21.72
N SER A 29 -11.47 12.79 21.03
CA SER A 29 -10.81 13.74 20.13
C SER A 29 -9.64 14.44 20.84
N ALA A 30 -8.42 14.21 20.37
CA ALA A 30 -7.30 15.11 20.66
C ALA A 30 -7.60 16.45 19.97
N GLY A 31 -7.62 17.53 20.74
CA GLY A 31 -7.78 18.88 20.21
C GLY A 31 -6.62 19.20 19.26
N ALA A 32 -6.95 19.54 18.02
CA ALA A 32 -5.99 20.11 17.10
C ALA A 32 -5.55 21.48 17.63
N ALA A 33 -4.27 21.60 17.96
CA ALA A 33 -3.63 22.89 18.15
C ALA A 33 -3.47 23.53 16.77
N VAL A 34 -4.27 24.57 16.51
CA VAL A 34 -4.07 25.47 15.36
C VAL A 34 -2.87 26.37 15.67
N ALA A 35 -1.77 26.15 14.96
CA ALA A 35 -0.71 27.14 14.82
C ALA A 35 -1.00 27.92 13.53
N ASP A 36 -1.28 29.21 13.69
CA ASP A 36 -1.28 30.20 12.60
C ASP A 36 0.15 30.42 12.12
N ASP A 37 0.44 30.11 10.86
CA ASP A 37 1.56 30.66 10.09
C ASP A 37 1.27 30.51 8.58
N PRO A 38 1.85 31.35 7.70
CA PRO A 38 1.11 32.07 6.67
C PRO A 38 0.73 31.24 5.44
N SER A 39 -0.46 31.60 4.93
CA SER A 39 -1.04 31.22 3.64
C SER A 39 -0.02 31.19 2.50
N ALA A 40 0.28 29.99 2.01
CA ALA A 40 0.58 29.74 0.62
C ALA A 40 -0.68 29.15 -0.02
N SER A 41 -1.45 29.99 -0.70
CA SER A 41 -2.63 29.57 -1.45
C SER A 41 -2.21 28.67 -2.61
N ALA A 42 -2.55 27.39 -2.53
CA ALA A 42 -2.72 26.53 -3.69
C ALA A 42 -4.13 25.93 -3.59
N SER A 43 -5.03 26.39 -4.46
CA SER A 43 -6.39 25.89 -4.57
C SER A 43 -6.42 24.40 -4.94
N PRO A 44 -7.37 23.60 -4.42
CA PRO A 44 -7.54 22.22 -4.87
C PRO A 44 -8.22 22.23 -6.25
N GLY A 45 -7.45 21.91 -7.28
CA GLY A 45 -7.93 21.77 -8.65
C GLY A 45 -7.48 20.42 -9.23
N ASP A 46 -8.46 19.65 -9.67
CA ASP A 46 -8.42 18.44 -10.50
C ASP A 46 -7.82 17.15 -9.91
N GLU A 47 -8.57 16.06 -10.14
CA GLU A 47 -8.16 14.69 -9.84
C GLU A 47 -6.74 14.42 -10.35
N GLY A 48 -5.87 14.03 -9.42
CA GLY A 48 -4.44 14.31 -9.43
C GLY A 48 -3.67 13.83 -10.66
N SER A 49 -3.27 14.78 -11.50
CA SER A 49 -2.21 14.58 -12.49
C SER A 49 -0.93 14.12 -11.78
N GLY A 50 -0.36 12.99 -12.22
CA GLY A 50 0.87 12.47 -11.62
C GLY A 50 2.11 13.28 -11.91
N PRO A 51 3.26 12.90 -11.32
CA PRO A 51 4.49 13.64 -11.48
C PRO A 51 4.86 13.76 -12.96
N THR A 52 5.19 14.97 -13.40
CA THR A 52 5.56 15.26 -14.80
C THR A 52 7.06 15.23 -15.06
N GLU A 53 7.85 14.94 -14.02
CA GLU A 53 9.30 14.83 -14.09
C GLU A 53 9.78 13.51 -13.49
N ALA A 54 10.76 12.90 -14.15
CA ALA A 54 11.45 11.72 -13.64
C ALA A 54 12.78 12.10 -12.99
N GLY A 55 13.22 11.29 -12.04
CA GLY A 55 14.58 11.36 -11.53
C GLY A 55 15.59 10.89 -12.57
N THR A 56 16.82 11.38 -12.49
CA THR A 56 17.93 10.95 -13.36
C THR A 56 18.87 9.96 -12.68
N THR A 57 18.70 9.72 -11.37
CA THR A 57 19.47 8.76 -10.59
C THR A 57 18.58 8.04 -9.59
N PHE A 58 19.04 6.91 -9.04
CA PHE A 58 18.36 6.22 -7.93
C PHE A 58 18.06 7.11 -6.72
N ARG A 59 18.92 8.10 -6.41
CA ARG A 59 18.74 8.96 -5.23
C ARG A 59 17.76 10.10 -5.49
N THR A 60 17.56 10.45 -6.77
CA THR A 60 16.68 11.54 -7.21
C THR A 60 15.41 10.99 -7.85
N ALA A 61 15.13 9.70 -7.72
CA ALA A 61 13.96 9.05 -8.26
C ALA A 61 12.68 9.75 -7.79
N THR A 62 11.79 10.07 -8.73
CA THR A 62 10.53 10.75 -8.40
C THR A 62 9.56 9.78 -7.75
N ALA A 63 8.91 10.20 -6.67
CA ALA A 63 7.88 9.40 -6.02
C ALA A 63 6.68 9.22 -6.96
N LEU A 64 6.22 7.98 -7.11
CA LEU A 64 5.07 7.59 -7.90
C LEU A 64 4.06 6.88 -6.98
N GLN A 65 2.86 7.43 -6.88
CA GLN A 65 1.78 6.80 -6.13
C GLN A 65 1.24 5.60 -6.92
N GLN A 66 0.90 4.51 -6.20
CA GLN A 66 0.29 3.36 -6.86
C GLN A 66 -1.05 3.76 -7.48
N GLY A 67 -1.31 3.31 -8.70
CA GLY A 67 -2.52 3.68 -9.44
C GLY A 67 -2.48 5.10 -10.04
N GLN A 68 -1.33 5.76 -10.01
CA GLN A 68 -1.11 7.04 -10.70
C GLN A 68 -0.08 6.86 -11.82
N ALA A 69 -0.27 7.58 -12.93
CA ALA A 69 0.71 7.62 -14.03
C ALA A 69 1.64 8.82 -13.85
N GLY A 70 2.94 8.58 -13.84
CA GLY A 70 3.97 9.61 -13.92
C GLY A 70 4.42 9.77 -15.37
N THR A 71 4.57 11.01 -15.82
CA THR A 71 5.08 11.34 -17.16
C THR A 71 6.46 11.99 -17.05
N ALA A 72 7.23 11.93 -18.12
CA ALA A 72 8.49 12.66 -18.24
C ALA A 72 8.87 12.84 -19.71
N GLN A 73 9.46 13.99 -20.02
CA GLN A 73 10.12 14.22 -21.30
C GLN A 73 11.63 14.07 -21.13
N ALA A 74 12.26 13.32 -22.02
CA ALA A 74 13.70 13.05 -21.95
C ALA A 74 14.32 12.82 -23.32
N SER A 75 15.62 12.54 -23.34
CA SER A 75 16.38 12.30 -24.56
C SER A 75 16.90 10.87 -24.60
N ALA A 76 16.88 10.26 -25.78
CA ALA A 76 17.29 8.87 -25.98
C ALA A 76 18.75 8.69 -25.52
N GLY A 77 18.97 7.77 -24.58
CA GLY A 77 20.23 7.57 -23.87
C GLY A 77 20.17 7.95 -22.39
N ASP A 78 19.16 8.73 -21.98
CA ASP A 78 18.92 9.07 -20.58
C ASP A 78 18.40 7.85 -19.78
N TYR A 79 18.61 7.92 -18.46
CA TYR A 79 18.01 7.00 -17.50
C TYR A 79 16.95 7.73 -16.69
N LEU A 80 15.72 7.24 -16.76
CA LEU A 80 14.60 7.80 -16.00
C LEU A 80 14.28 6.92 -14.80
N TYR A 81 14.12 7.54 -13.64
CA TYR A 81 13.91 6.87 -12.36
C TYR A 81 12.63 7.34 -11.65
N TRP A 82 11.81 6.38 -11.26
CA TRP A 82 10.69 6.55 -10.34
C TRP A 82 10.81 5.60 -9.17
N VAL A 83 10.15 5.93 -8.06
CA VAL A 83 10.08 5.08 -6.88
C VAL A 83 8.64 4.92 -6.43
N PHE A 84 8.22 3.68 -6.15
CA PHE A 84 6.89 3.39 -5.60
C PHE A 84 7.02 2.40 -4.42
N PRO A 85 6.15 2.48 -3.41
CA PRO A 85 6.17 1.52 -2.31
C PRO A 85 5.47 0.22 -2.71
N ALA A 86 5.87 -0.92 -2.14
CA ALA A 86 5.08 -2.14 -2.15
C ALA A 86 5.22 -2.89 -0.82
N ASP A 87 4.11 -3.44 -0.33
CA ASP A 87 4.06 -4.15 0.95
C ASP A 87 3.76 -5.65 0.79
N THR A 88 3.94 -6.41 1.86
CA THR A 88 3.68 -7.85 1.94
C THR A 88 2.31 -8.22 1.39
N GLY A 89 2.26 -9.29 0.59
CA GLY A 89 1.03 -9.78 -0.03
C GLY A 89 0.65 -9.04 -1.30
N GLN A 90 1.27 -7.88 -1.57
CA GLN A 90 1.04 -7.14 -2.80
C GLN A 90 1.80 -7.76 -3.98
N ARG A 91 1.22 -7.69 -5.18
CA ARG A 91 1.89 -8.04 -6.44
C ARG A 91 1.95 -6.81 -7.36
N PRO A 92 3.07 -6.08 -7.35
CA PRO A 92 3.23 -4.91 -8.20
C PRO A 92 3.33 -5.26 -9.68
N THR A 93 2.73 -4.40 -10.50
CA THR A 93 2.83 -4.40 -11.96
C THR A 93 3.27 -3.01 -12.40
N VAL A 94 4.45 -2.93 -12.99
CA VAL A 94 4.97 -1.70 -13.57
C VAL A 94 4.74 -1.75 -15.08
N LYS A 95 4.14 -0.69 -15.63
CA LYS A 95 3.96 -0.49 -17.07
C LYS A 95 4.66 0.79 -17.47
N ALA A 96 5.32 0.77 -18.61
CA ALA A 96 5.89 1.96 -19.22
C ALA A 96 5.48 2.04 -20.69
N THR A 97 5.08 3.23 -21.11
CA THR A 97 4.81 3.56 -22.50
C THR A 97 5.78 4.64 -22.91
N VAL A 98 6.58 4.36 -23.93
CA VAL A 98 7.50 5.32 -24.54
C VAL A 98 6.87 5.80 -25.82
N LYS A 99 6.51 7.09 -25.91
CA LYS A 99 6.04 7.71 -27.13
C LYS A 99 7.23 8.34 -27.85
N LEU A 100 7.39 7.97 -29.10
CA LEU A 100 8.47 8.41 -29.96
C LEU A 100 7.90 9.42 -30.95
N PRO A 101 8.59 10.55 -31.22
CA PRO A 101 8.08 11.57 -32.11
C PRO A 101 7.84 10.99 -33.52
N GLU A 102 6.72 11.40 -34.12
CA GLU A 102 6.34 11.09 -35.48
C GLU A 102 6.89 12.17 -36.43
N GLY A 103 7.73 11.79 -37.39
CA GLY A 103 8.21 12.70 -38.46
C GLY A 103 9.72 12.74 -38.68
N GLU A 104 10.09 12.78 -39.97
CA GLU A 104 11.36 13.05 -40.71
C GLU A 104 12.74 12.57 -40.20
N ALA A 105 12.94 12.34 -38.91
CA ALA A 105 14.14 11.65 -38.44
C ALA A 105 14.00 10.16 -38.79
N LYS A 106 14.79 9.68 -39.75
CA LYS A 106 14.98 8.24 -40.00
C LYS A 106 15.66 7.62 -38.78
N ARG A 107 14.87 7.30 -37.75
CA ARG A 107 15.33 6.59 -36.56
C ARG A 107 15.74 5.18 -36.95
N SER A 108 16.79 4.65 -36.33
CA SER A 108 17.09 3.24 -36.42
C SER A 108 16.21 2.43 -35.47
N ALA A 109 16.23 1.12 -35.61
CA ALA A 109 15.57 0.25 -34.63
C ALA A 109 16.25 0.42 -33.26
N SER A 110 15.47 0.76 -32.24
CA SER A 110 15.94 0.94 -30.85
C SER A 110 15.42 -0.19 -29.96
N THR A 111 16.12 -0.49 -28.87
CA THR A 111 15.64 -1.49 -27.89
C THR A 111 15.43 -0.80 -26.56
N TRP A 112 14.22 -0.86 -26.02
CA TRP A 112 13.86 -0.22 -24.76
C TRP A 112 13.79 -1.26 -23.64
N GLN A 113 14.16 -0.84 -22.44
CA GLN A 113 14.21 -1.70 -21.27
C GLN A 113 13.63 -1.01 -20.03
N ILE A 114 12.78 -1.75 -19.32
CA ILE A 114 12.31 -1.40 -17.98
C ILE A 114 12.90 -2.39 -16.96
N ASP A 115 13.59 -1.84 -15.98
CA ASP A 115 14.12 -2.58 -14.85
C ASP A 115 13.46 -2.12 -13.55
N VAL A 116 13.22 -3.06 -12.65
CA VAL A 116 12.70 -2.77 -11.32
C VAL A 116 13.71 -3.26 -10.30
N TYR A 117 14.03 -2.42 -9.33
CA TYR A 117 14.99 -2.69 -8.26
C TYR A 117 14.31 -2.55 -6.91
N ASP A 118 14.71 -3.35 -5.92
CA ASP A 118 14.28 -3.14 -4.53
C ASP A 118 15.10 -2.02 -3.85
N GLY A 119 14.76 -1.69 -2.59
CA GLY A 119 15.48 -0.69 -1.79
C GLY A 119 16.94 -1.03 -1.52
N LEU A 120 17.32 -2.30 -1.70
CA LEU A 120 18.71 -2.78 -1.63
C LEU A 120 19.41 -2.75 -3.00
N ARG A 121 18.79 -2.13 -4.00
CA ARG A 121 19.27 -2.02 -5.39
C ARG A 121 19.50 -3.36 -6.08
N ARG A 122 18.82 -4.42 -5.64
CA ARG A 122 18.83 -5.71 -6.31
C ARG A 122 17.75 -5.69 -7.39
N ARG A 123 18.14 -6.04 -8.62
CA ARG A 123 17.21 -6.13 -9.74
C ARG A 123 16.22 -7.26 -9.49
N GLN A 124 14.94 -6.93 -9.52
CA GLN A 124 13.85 -7.88 -9.37
C GLN A 124 13.50 -8.46 -10.74
N ALA A 125 13.37 -9.78 -10.79
CA ALA A 125 12.91 -10.46 -11.99
C ALA A 125 11.39 -10.29 -12.15
N CYS A 126 10.93 -9.97 -13.35
CA CYS A 126 9.51 -9.98 -13.65
C CYS A 126 9.06 -11.41 -13.90
N GLN A 127 7.99 -11.81 -13.23
CA GLN A 127 7.33 -13.08 -13.46
C GLN A 127 6.60 -13.10 -14.81
N TYR A 128 6.02 -11.96 -15.19
CA TYR A 128 5.31 -11.78 -16.46
C TYR A 128 5.61 -10.41 -17.08
N GLY A 129 5.22 -10.27 -18.34
CA GLY A 129 5.40 -9.04 -19.11
C GLY A 129 6.65 -9.05 -19.96
N HIS A 130 6.92 -7.91 -20.57
CA HIS A 130 8.05 -7.73 -21.47
C HIS A 130 8.91 -6.57 -20.97
N GLN A 131 9.98 -6.93 -20.26
CA GLN A 131 10.96 -5.98 -19.74
C GLN A 131 11.74 -5.29 -20.83
N THR A 132 11.89 -5.94 -21.99
CA THR A 132 12.69 -5.45 -23.10
C THR A 132 11.89 -5.57 -24.39
N ARG A 133 11.86 -4.50 -25.18
CA ARG A 133 11.15 -4.43 -26.46
C ARG A 133 11.96 -3.72 -27.51
N LYS A 134 11.97 -4.26 -28.72
CA LYS A 134 12.55 -3.60 -29.88
C LYS A 134 11.48 -2.74 -30.55
N ALA A 135 11.79 -1.47 -30.78
CA ALA A 135 11.01 -0.55 -31.56
C ALA A 135 11.49 -0.61 -33.02
N ALA A 136 10.55 -0.67 -33.96
CA ALA A 136 10.87 -0.47 -35.37
C ALA A 136 11.22 1.00 -35.65
N PRO A 137 11.94 1.30 -36.73
CA PRO A 137 12.24 2.67 -37.18
C PRO A 137 11.02 3.62 -37.21
N ASP A 138 9.87 3.07 -37.59
CA ASP A 138 8.59 3.75 -37.78
C ASP A 138 7.64 3.60 -36.58
N ALA A 139 8.07 2.97 -35.48
CA ALA A 139 7.25 2.84 -34.29
C ALA A 139 7.01 4.22 -33.65
N SER A 140 5.73 4.53 -33.40
CA SER A 140 5.30 5.73 -32.65
C SER A 140 5.26 5.50 -31.14
N ALA A 141 5.14 4.24 -30.69
CA ALA A 141 5.15 3.90 -29.28
C ALA A 141 5.78 2.54 -28.98
N VAL A 142 6.29 2.39 -27.76
CA VAL A 142 6.81 1.13 -27.21
C VAL A 142 6.20 0.88 -25.84
N GLU A 143 5.53 -0.25 -25.68
CA GLU A 143 4.94 -0.68 -24.42
C GLU A 143 5.80 -1.74 -23.73
N LEU A 144 6.17 -1.45 -22.49
CA LEU A 144 6.94 -2.32 -21.61
C LEU A 144 6.11 -2.68 -20.38
N SER A 145 6.33 -3.87 -19.84
CA SER A 145 5.66 -4.31 -18.63
C SER A 145 6.54 -5.23 -17.79
N CYS A 146 6.41 -5.09 -16.48
CA CYS A 146 7.04 -5.92 -15.49
C CYS A 146 6.04 -6.25 -14.38
N VAL A 147 5.58 -7.49 -14.34
CA VAL A 147 4.81 -8.00 -13.19
C VAL A 147 5.79 -8.67 -12.25
N LEU A 148 5.92 -8.17 -11.02
CA LEU A 148 6.76 -8.79 -10.00
C LEU A 148 6.09 -10.04 -9.42
N ARG A 149 6.87 -10.86 -8.72
CA ARG A 149 6.32 -11.86 -7.80
C ARG A 149 5.66 -11.14 -6.62
N THR A 150 4.76 -11.85 -5.93
CA THR A 150 4.16 -11.35 -4.68
C THR A 150 5.25 -11.03 -3.66
N VAL A 151 5.15 -9.85 -3.07
CA VAL A 151 6.03 -9.37 -2.01
C VAL A 151 5.83 -10.23 -0.78
N ARG A 152 6.91 -10.79 -0.25
CA ARG A 152 6.91 -11.64 0.94
C ARG A 152 7.39 -10.85 2.14
N SER A 153 6.88 -11.19 3.32
CA SER A 153 7.30 -10.58 4.57
C SER A 153 8.71 -10.97 5.02
N TRP A 154 9.30 -12.02 4.42
CA TRP A 154 10.66 -12.50 4.66
C TRP A 154 11.15 -13.35 3.47
N SER A 155 12.46 -13.47 3.31
CA SER A 155 13.11 -14.37 2.34
C SER A 155 14.43 -14.93 2.89
N GLU A 156 14.85 -16.10 2.43
CA GLU A 156 16.18 -16.63 2.70
C GLU A 156 17.27 -15.73 2.10
N PRO A 157 18.50 -15.70 2.66
CA PRO A 157 19.61 -14.87 2.14
C PRO A 157 20.02 -15.17 0.69
N TRP A 158 19.80 -16.39 0.21
CA TRP A 158 20.09 -16.80 -1.17
C TRP A 158 18.89 -16.68 -2.11
N ALA A 159 17.71 -16.34 -1.58
CA ALA A 159 16.52 -16.12 -2.37
C ALA A 159 16.44 -14.66 -2.82
N ASN A 160 15.96 -14.45 -4.06
CA ASN A 160 15.71 -13.12 -4.62
C ASN A 160 14.22 -12.77 -4.58
N ASP A 161 13.51 -13.21 -3.54
CA ASP A 161 12.09 -12.90 -3.41
C ASP A 161 11.88 -11.40 -3.12
N PRO A 162 10.86 -10.77 -3.71
CA PRO A 162 10.56 -9.37 -3.42
C PRO A 162 10.17 -9.19 -1.96
N LEU A 163 10.71 -8.16 -1.30
CA LEU A 163 10.50 -7.83 0.12
C LEU A 163 9.83 -6.46 0.27
N PRO A 164 9.04 -6.20 1.32
CA PRO A 164 8.38 -4.92 1.54
C PRO A 164 9.38 -3.76 1.59
N GLY A 165 9.03 -2.65 0.96
CA GLY A 165 9.87 -1.46 0.89
C GLY A 165 9.65 -0.63 -0.38
N SER A 166 10.66 0.17 -0.71
CA SER A 166 10.65 1.01 -1.91
C SER A 166 11.19 0.27 -3.12
N TYR A 167 10.46 0.35 -4.24
CA TYR A 167 10.87 -0.22 -5.51
C TYR A 167 11.17 0.89 -6.51
N TYR A 168 12.34 0.80 -7.13
CA TYR A 168 12.85 1.77 -8.09
C TYR A 168 12.65 1.25 -9.50
N VAL A 169 11.94 2.01 -10.32
CA VAL A 169 11.80 1.75 -11.75
C VAL A 169 12.88 2.52 -12.47
N ARG A 170 13.59 1.84 -13.38
CA ARG A 170 14.50 2.46 -14.33
C ARG A 170 14.02 2.18 -15.74
N LEU A 171 13.73 3.23 -16.50
CA LEU A 171 13.45 3.16 -17.92
C LEU A 171 14.66 3.68 -18.69
N THR A 172 15.07 2.94 -19.71
CA THR A 172 16.21 3.32 -20.55
C THR A 172 16.14 2.64 -21.91
N VAL A 173 16.93 3.15 -22.85
CA VAL A 173 17.17 2.53 -24.14
C VAL A 173 18.52 1.82 -24.11
N VAL A 174 18.57 0.62 -24.67
CA VAL A 174 19.76 -0.22 -24.78
C VAL A 174 20.10 -0.45 -26.26
N ASN A 175 21.39 -0.55 -26.55
CA ASN A 175 21.91 -0.77 -27.91
C ASN A 175 21.40 0.26 -28.93
N LEU A 176 21.31 1.53 -28.54
CA LEU A 176 20.94 2.62 -29.44
C LEU A 176 22.13 3.00 -30.33
N PRO A 177 21.94 3.18 -31.65
CA PRO A 177 22.97 3.75 -32.51
C PRO A 177 23.36 5.16 -32.09
N ALA A 178 24.63 5.54 -32.31
CA ALA A 178 25.14 6.83 -31.87
C ALA A 178 24.42 8.02 -32.50
N ASP A 179 23.95 7.87 -33.75
CA ASP A 179 23.23 8.91 -34.50
C ASP A 179 21.84 9.22 -33.93
N ASP A 180 21.27 8.29 -33.15
CA ASP A 180 19.94 8.44 -32.53
C ASP A 180 20.02 8.91 -31.06
N LEU A 181 21.23 9.08 -30.51
CA LEU A 181 21.41 9.61 -29.15
C LEU A 181 20.92 11.06 -29.07
N GLY A 182 20.24 11.40 -27.98
CA GLY A 182 19.74 12.75 -27.75
C GLY A 182 18.39 13.05 -28.41
N LEU A 183 17.81 12.13 -29.19
CA LEU A 183 16.48 12.31 -29.76
C LEU A 183 15.42 12.39 -28.66
N PRO A 184 14.46 13.33 -28.73
CA PRO A 184 13.46 13.50 -27.68
C PRO A 184 12.46 12.34 -27.69
N PHE A 185 11.97 11.97 -26.51
CA PHE A 185 10.85 11.05 -26.33
C PHE A 185 10.05 11.40 -25.08
N GLU A 186 8.81 10.95 -25.05
CA GLU A 186 7.94 11.02 -23.87
C GLU A 186 7.85 9.64 -23.23
N ALA A 187 7.99 9.58 -21.91
CA ALA A 187 7.74 8.40 -21.12
C ALA A 187 6.53 8.60 -20.22
N GLU A 188 5.70 7.58 -20.15
CA GLU A 188 4.64 7.43 -19.16
C GLU A 188 4.90 6.14 -18.39
N VAL A 189 4.97 6.20 -17.07
CA VAL A 189 5.20 5.06 -16.19
C VAL A 189 4.11 4.99 -15.14
N ARG A 190 3.56 3.80 -14.95
CA ARG A 190 2.54 3.52 -13.96
C ARG A 190 2.92 2.29 -13.15
N ALA A 191 2.78 2.38 -11.84
CA ALA A 191 2.89 1.25 -10.94
C ALA A 191 1.50 0.97 -10.36
N ASP A 192 0.95 -0.21 -10.67
CA ASP A 192 -0.28 -0.72 -10.07
C ASP A 192 0.07 -1.88 -9.14
N SER A 193 -0.79 -2.17 -8.17
CA SER A 193 -0.60 -3.31 -7.29
C SER A 193 -1.92 -3.99 -6.97
N VAL A 194 -1.88 -5.30 -6.85
CA VAL A 194 -3.04 -6.11 -6.43
C VAL A 194 -2.68 -6.83 -5.15
N ASP A 195 -3.55 -6.75 -4.14
CA ASP A 195 -3.46 -7.57 -2.94
C ASP A 195 -3.82 -9.02 -3.29
N GLN A 196 -2.88 -9.93 -3.07
CA GLN A 196 -3.06 -11.35 -3.36
C GLN A 196 -3.78 -12.11 -2.23
N GLY A 197 -4.08 -11.43 -1.12
CA GLY A 197 -4.87 -11.95 -0.01
C GLY A 197 -4.13 -12.95 0.88
N GLY A 198 -4.87 -13.46 1.88
CA GLY A 198 -4.40 -14.29 3.00
C GLY A 198 -3.45 -15.44 2.66
N ALA A 199 -3.66 -16.10 1.52
CA ALA A 199 -2.88 -17.29 1.11
C ALA A 199 -1.40 -16.99 0.84
N HIS A 200 -1.05 -15.71 0.67
CA HIS A 200 0.32 -15.27 0.43
C HIS A 200 0.94 -14.55 1.64
N HIS A 201 0.20 -14.39 2.73
CA HIS A 201 0.76 -13.97 4.01
C HIS A 201 1.45 -15.17 4.65
N VAL A 202 2.77 -15.19 4.57
CA VAL A 202 3.60 -16.16 5.29
C VAL A 202 3.89 -15.63 6.70
N ASP A 203 3.96 -16.53 7.67
CA ASP A 203 4.37 -16.18 9.04
C ASP A 203 5.84 -15.77 9.03
N GLY A 204 6.08 -14.49 9.31
CA GLY A 204 7.38 -13.86 9.24
C GLY A 204 7.17 -12.37 9.07
N ALA A 205 8.03 -11.54 9.67
CA ALA A 205 7.99 -10.10 9.50
C ALA A 205 9.42 -9.60 9.41
N LEU A 206 9.71 -8.84 8.35
CA LEU A 206 10.83 -7.92 8.39
C LEU A 206 10.55 -6.89 9.49
N ALA A 207 11.57 -6.59 10.29
CA ALA A 207 11.46 -5.61 11.36
C ALA A 207 11.11 -4.22 10.80
N GLU A 208 11.64 -3.87 9.63
CA GLU A 208 11.46 -2.57 8.98
C GLU A 208 11.42 -2.73 7.44
N PRO A 209 10.62 -1.94 6.70
CA PRO A 209 10.58 -1.96 5.23
C PRO A 209 11.90 -1.50 4.60
N LEU A 210 12.29 -2.11 3.48
CA LEU A 210 13.54 -1.80 2.78
C LEU A 210 13.47 -0.43 2.07
N VAL A 211 13.77 0.63 2.82
CA VAL A 211 13.87 2.01 2.35
C VAL A 211 15.36 2.43 2.40
N PRO A 212 15.88 3.24 1.46
CA PRO A 212 17.25 3.71 1.57
C PRO A 212 17.49 4.48 2.87
N GLY A 213 18.50 4.07 3.63
CA GLY A 213 18.94 4.75 4.86
C GLY A 213 18.70 3.98 6.16
N ILE A 214 17.84 2.96 6.16
CA ILE A 214 17.55 2.19 7.40
C ILE A 214 18.60 1.13 7.74
N SER A 215 19.37 0.64 6.75
CA SER A 215 20.38 -0.40 6.98
C SER A 215 21.71 0.10 7.59
N VAL A 216 21.78 1.37 8.01
CA VAL A 216 23.00 1.99 8.57
C VAL A 216 22.87 2.28 10.08
N THR A 217 21.69 2.14 10.68
CA THR A 217 21.43 2.48 12.10
C THR A 217 21.80 1.37 13.09
N GLY A 218 22.62 0.40 12.68
CA GLY A 218 23.28 -0.54 13.60
C GLY A 218 24.49 0.06 14.34
N ALA A 219 24.96 1.24 13.95
CA ALA A 219 26.05 1.93 14.63
C ALA A 219 25.85 3.45 14.55
N SER A 220 25.46 4.04 15.69
CA SER A 220 25.49 5.46 15.98
C SER A 220 24.36 6.30 15.37
N GLY A 221 23.69 7.02 16.26
CA GLY A 221 22.46 7.76 16.00
C GLY A 221 22.63 8.96 15.05
N THR A 222 21.46 9.33 14.53
CA THR A 222 21.14 10.64 13.96
C THR A 222 21.85 10.97 12.65
N SER A 223 21.35 10.39 11.56
CA SER A 223 21.30 11.12 10.29
C SER A 223 19.91 10.93 9.68
N GLN A 224 19.11 12.00 9.70
CA GLN A 224 17.98 12.15 8.79
C GLN A 224 18.56 12.20 7.38
N ALA A 225 18.83 11.03 6.81
CA ALA A 225 18.97 10.91 5.37
C ALA A 225 17.63 11.34 4.80
N ARG A 226 17.65 12.37 3.94
CA ARG A 226 16.52 12.87 3.16
C ARG A 226 15.85 11.69 2.46
N ALA A 227 14.89 11.07 3.14
CA ALA A 227 14.05 10.02 2.62
C ALA A 227 13.32 10.64 1.42
N ALA A 228 13.19 9.89 0.32
CA ALA A 228 12.18 10.20 -0.66
C ALA A 228 10.87 10.39 0.12
N GLY A 229 10.30 11.60 0.04
CA GLY A 229 9.25 12.04 0.95
C GLY A 229 8.11 11.05 1.00
N GLU A 230 7.65 10.76 2.21
CA GLU A 230 6.42 10.02 2.39
C GLU A 230 5.26 10.78 1.77
N PRO A 231 4.42 10.13 0.94
CA PRO A 231 3.16 10.75 0.52
C PRO A 231 2.33 11.12 1.76
N GLU A 232 1.55 12.19 1.69
CA GLU A 232 0.70 12.70 2.79
C GLU A 232 -0.26 11.63 3.37
N ASP A 233 -0.56 10.58 2.59
CA ASP A 233 -1.39 9.43 3.00
C ASP A 233 -0.60 8.24 3.56
N GLY A 234 0.72 8.37 3.75
CA GLY A 234 1.61 7.33 4.25
C GLY A 234 1.93 6.22 3.24
N TRP A 235 2.93 5.40 3.59
CA TRP A 235 3.51 4.35 2.74
C TRP A 235 2.67 3.08 2.58
N ALA A 236 1.46 3.05 3.15
CA ALA A 236 0.58 1.90 3.16
C ALA A 236 -0.73 2.23 2.44
N SER A 237 -0.89 1.71 1.23
CA SER A 237 -2.20 1.70 0.56
C SER A 237 -3.14 0.73 1.29
N GLY A 238 -4.06 1.29 2.08
CA GLY A 238 -5.33 0.63 2.42
C GLY A 238 -5.45 0.14 3.86
N TRP A 239 -6.08 0.95 4.71
CA TRP A 239 -6.71 0.49 5.95
C TRP A 239 -7.88 -0.51 5.72
N TRP A 240 -8.35 -0.66 4.47
CA TRP A 240 -9.37 -1.63 4.05
C TRP A 240 -8.74 -2.75 3.23
N THR A 241 -8.49 -3.90 3.84
CA THR A 241 -7.99 -5.11 3.17
C THR A 241 -9.01 -6.25 3.30
N THR A 242 -8.91 -7.27 2.44
CA THR A 242 -9.77 -8.48 2.51
C THR A 242 -9.73 -9.15 3.88
N ARG A 243 -8.63 -8.98 4.62
CA ARG A 243 -8.49 -9.36 6.03
C ARG A 243 -9.56 -8.71 6.91
N TRP A 244 -9.80 -7.40 6.78
CA TRP A 244 -10.82 -6.71 7.57
C TRP A 244 -12.22 -7.23 7.25
N LEU A 245 -12.49 -7.55 5.99
CA LEU A 245 -13.76 -8.15 5.59
C LEU A 245 -14.00 -9.50 6.29
N TRP A 246 -12.99 -10.37 6.36
CA TRP A 246 -13.08 -11.64 7.09
C TRP A 246 -13.10 -11.46 8.61
N THR A 247 -12.37 -10.51 9.16
CA THR A 247 -12.25 -10.32 10.62
C THR A 247 -13.53 -9.70 11.19
N VAL A 248 -14.04 -8.66 10.55
CA VAL A 248 -15.31 -8.01 10.92
C VAL A 248 -16.47 -8.95 10.60
N GLY A 249 -16.48 -9.57 9.41
CA GLY A 249 -17.52 -10.53 9.03
C GLY A 249 -17.59 -11.74 9.98
N GLY A 250 -16.45 -12.31 10.33
CA GLY A 250 -16.35 -13.40 11.30
C GLY A 250 -16.79 -12.98 12.71
N GLY A 251 -16.40 -11.78 13.16
CA GLY A 251 -16.82 -11.23 14.44
C GLY A 251 -18.33 -11.01 14.53
N VAL A 252 -18.94 -10.49 13.47
CA VAL A 252 -20.40 -10.32 13.38
C VAL A 252 -21.11 -11.68 13.41
N LEU A 253 -20.63 -12.67 12.65
CA LEU A 253 -21.19 -14.03 12.67
C LEU A 253 -21.09 -14.69 14.05
N ALA A 254 -19.95 -14.54 14.74
CA ALA A 254 -19.76 -15.07 16.09
C ALA A 254 -20.71 -14.40 17.10
N ALA A 255 -20.90 -13.08 17.00
CA ALA A 255 -21.84 -12.37 17.85
C ALA A 255 -23.29 -12.83 17.62
N LEU A 256 -23.70 -13.02 16.36
CA LEU A 256 -25.03 -13.54 16.02
C LEU A 256 -25.23 -14.96 16.56
N ALA A 257 -24.23 -15.83 16.43
CA ALA A 257 -24.27 -17.18 16.98
C ALA A 257 -24.38 -17.17 18.52
N ALA A 258 -23.66 -16.27 19.20
CA ALA A 258 -23.72 -16.12 20.65
C ALA A 258 -25.11 -15.64 21.12
N VAL A 259 -25.69 -14.64 20.45
CA VAL A 259 -27.05 -14.15 20.76
C VAL A 259 -28.09 -15.24 20.51
N PHE A 260 -27.97 -15.96 19.39
CA PHE A 260 -28.87 -17.06 19.06
C PHE A 260 -28.77 -18.19 20.09
N GLY A 261 -27.56 -18.66 20.42
CA GLY A 261 -27.33 -19.67 21.46
C GLY A 261 -27.82 -19.23 22.84
N TYR A 262 -27.64 -17.95 23.18
CA TYR A 262 -28.18 -17.38 24.42
C TYR A 262 -29.72 -17.40 24.43
N SER A 263 -30.37 -17.08 23.31
CA SER A 263 -31.84 -17.11 23.21
C SER A 263 -32.41 -18.52 23.37
N LEU A 264 -31.72 -19.55 22.87
CA LEU A 264 -32.10 -20.95 23.04
C LEU A 264 -31.93 -21.44 24.49
N THR A 265 -30.84 -21.02 25.15
CA THR A 265 -30.49 -21.48 26.50
C THR A 265 -31.23 -20.74 27.62
N ARG A 266 -31.78 -19.55 27.37
CA ARG A 266 -32.42 -18.73 28.41
C ARG A 266 -33.71 -19.36 28.99
N GLY A 267 -34.31 -20.33 28.30
CA GLY A 267 -35.55 -21.00 28.72
C GLY A 267 -36.76 -20.06 28.80
N ARG A 268 -37.98 -20.57 28.60
CA ARG A 268 -39.19 -19.81 28.93
C ARG A 268 -39.21 -19.62 30.45
N GLY A 269 -39.08 -18.37 30.91
CA GLY A 269 -38.99 -18.03 32.33
C GLY A 269 -40.09 -18.68 33.18
N ARG A 270 -39.76 -18.92 34.46
CA ARG A 270 -40.65 -19.57 35.45
C ARG A 270 -42.01 -18.84 35.49
N PRO A 271 -43.16 -19.53 35.31
CA PRO A 271 -44.48 -18.90 35.37
C PRO A 271 -44.68 -18.22 36.73
N ALA A 272 -45.20 -16.99 36.69
CA ALA A 272 -45.29 -16.07 37.83
C ALA A 272 -46.37 -16.41 38.86
N HIS A 273 -46.97 -17.60 38.82
CA HIS A 273 -48.06 -17.95 39.72
C HIS A 273 -47.85 -19.33 40.34
N VAL A 274 -47.10 -19.37 41.44
CA VAL A 274 -47.20 -20.46 42.40
C VAL A 274 -47.72 -19.82 43.69
N PRO A 275 -48.96 -20.13 44.12
CA PRO A 275 -49.48 -19.64 45.38
C PRO A 275 -48.60 -20.14 46.52
N HIS A 276 -48.30 -19.28 47.49
CA HIS A 276 -47.65 -19.70 48.74
C HIS A 276 -48.64 -20.60 49.49
N GLY A 277 -48.29 -21.89 49.62
CA GLY A 277 -49.07 -22.86 50.40
C GLY A 277 -49.04 -22.53 51.89
N VAL A 278 -50.17 -22.86 52.53
CA VAL A 278 -50.56 -22.72 53.94
C VAL A 278 -49.52 -23.13 54.97
#